data_AF-A0A2G9SQM2-F1
#
_entry.id   AF-A0A2G9SQM2-F1
#
_cell.length_a   1.000
_cell.length_b   1.000
_cell.length_c   1.000
_cell.angle_alpha   90.00
_cell.angle_beta   90.00
_cell.angle_gamma   90.00
#
_symmetry.space_group_name_H-M   'P 1'
#
loop_
_entity.id
_entity.type
_entity.pdbx_description
1 polymer ?
#
loop_
_entity_poly.entity_id
_entity_poly.type
_entity_poly.pdbx_seq_one_letter_code
_entity_poly.pdbx_strand_id
1 'polypeptide(L)'
;MKRKQHHNRQTHSAIKTYLTVLLLVATFGGCVTGSEFRETVTDRNARVVRVGIPDDPSSFFGIVGSNLVRYEPNNLANEFKIDSLRVSFTANILNRESPTGWGLPCEIVSIERLP
;
A
#
# COMPACT_ATOMS: atom_id res chain seq x y z
N MET A 1 13.23 62.62 -33.01
CA MET A 1 12.95 61.99 -31.71
C MET A 1 12.02 60.78 -31.94
N LYS A 2 12.48 59.59 -31.57
CA LYS A 2 11.92 58.27 -31.94
C LYS A 2 11.29 57.59 -30.71
N ARG A 3 10.33 56.68 -30.97
CA ARG A 3 9.84 55.56 -30.13
C ARG A 3 8.75 55.85 -29.10
N LYS A 4 7.50 55.88 -29.56
CA LYS A 4 6.37 55.17 -28.92
C LYS A 4 5.96 54.04 -29.88
N GLN A 5 5.31 52.98 -29.38
CA GLN A 5 4.84 51.76 -30.10
C GLN A 5 5.72 50.49 -29.94
N HIS A 6 6.07 50.09 -28.71
CA HIS A 6 6.65 48.75 -28.49
C HIS A 6 6.21 48.05 -27.18
N HIS A 7 5.10 48.46 -26.57
CA HIS A 7 4.67 47.92 -25.27
C HIS A 7 3.37 47.10 -25.27
N ASN A 8 2.62 47.00 -26.39
CA ASN A 8 1.26 46.43 -26.35
C ASN A 8 1.06 45.11 -27.12
N ARG A 9 2.13 44.40 -27.54
CA ARG A 9 2.01 43.08 -28.19
C ARG A 9 2.47 41.91 -27.32
N GLN A 10 3.28 42.15 -26.29
CA GLN A 10 3.84 41.06 -25.47
C GLN A 10 2.88 40.57 -24.37
N THR A 11 1.95 41.40 -23.90
CA THR A 11 0.99 41.04 -22.84
C THR A 11 -0.10 40.08 -23.33
N HIS A 12 -0.55 40.23 -24.57
CA HIS A 12 -1.60 39.38 -25.17
C HIS A 12 -1.13 37.95 -25.46
N SER A 13 0.17 37.73 -25.72
CA SER A 13 0.71 36.40 -25.97
C SER A 13 0.80 35.59 -24.68
N ALA A 14 1.33 36.21 -23.61
CA ALA A 14 1.51 35.54 -22.31
C ALA A 14 0.16 35.14 -21.67
N ILE A 15 -0.85 36.01 -21.74
CA ILE A 15 -2.19 35.75 -21.18
C ILE A 15 -2.90 34.61 -21.93
N LYS A 16 -2.79 34.55 -23.27
CA LYS A 16 -3.35 33.46 -24.08
C LYS A 16 -2.66 32.13 -23.81
N THR A 17 -1.33 32.12 -23.68
CA THR A 17 -0.58 30.92 -23.30
C THR A 17 -1.00 30.44 -21.91
N TYR A 18 -1.15 31.35 -20.95
CA TYR A 18 -1.57 31.00 -19.59
C TYR A 18 -2.99 30.41 -19.56
N LEU A 19 -3.94 31.01 -20.28
CA LEU A 19 -5.31 30.50 -20.41
C LEU A 19 -5.39 29.14 -21.12
N THR A 20 -4.50 28.87 -22.08
CA THR A 20 -4.45 27.59 -22.79
C THR A 20 -3.85 26.48 -21.92
N VAL A 21 -2.83 26.81 -21.12
CA VAL A 21 -2.23 25.87 -20.16
C VAL A 21 -3.22 25.54 -19.03
N LEU A 22 -3.98 26.52 -18.55
CA LEU A 22 -4.93 26.33 -17.44
C LEU A 22 -6.16 25.49 -17.86
N LEU A 23 -6.55 25.51 -19.14
CA LEU A 23 -7.63 24.67 -19.67
C LEU A 23 -7.22 23.18 -19.80
N LEU A 24 -5.93 22.89 -19.98
CA LEU A 24 -5.40 21.53 -20.12
C LEU A 24 -5.28 20.77 -18.78
N VAL A 25 -5.31 21.47 -17.64
CA VAL A 25 -5.19 20.85 -16.30
C VAL A 25 -6.53 20.31 -15.79
N ALA A 26 -7.66 20.73 -16.37
CA ALA A 26 -9.00 20.37 -15.89
C ALA A 26 -9.55 19.02 -16.44
N THR A 27 -8.85 18.35 -17.36
CA THR A 27 -9.36 17.14 -18.04
C THR A 27 -8.84 15.81 -17.50
N PHE A 28 -7.98 15.80 -16.49
CA PHE A 28 -7.61 14.57 -15.76
C PHE A 28 -8.32 14.46 -14.40
N GLY A 29 -9.54 15.01 -14.30
CA GLY A 29 -10.51 14.65 -13.27
C GLY A 29 -11.11 13.28 -13.54
N GLY A 30 -10.28 12.25 -13.65
CA GLY A 30 -10.74 10.86 -13.61
C GLY A 30 -11.24 10.58 -12.20
N CYS A 31 -12.55 10.67 -11.99
CA CYS A 31 -13.19 10.07 -10.83
C CYS A 31 -13.01 8.56 -10.98
N VAL A 32 -11.94 8.01 -10.40
CA VAL A 32 -11.78 6.57 -10.27
C VAL A 32 -12.74 6.12 -9.17
N THR A 33 -13.94 5.73 -9.61
CA THR A 33 -14.90 4.96 -8.83
C THR A 33 -14.17 3.78 -8.20
N GLY A 34 -14.33 3.62 -6.89
CA GLY A 34 -13.45 2.83 -6.01
C GLY A 34 -12.96 1.50 -6.59
N SER A 35 -11.66 1.44 -6.86
CA SER A 35 -10.94 0.18 -6.77
C SER A 35 -10.86 -0.15 -5.27
N GLU A 36 -11.43 -1.28 -4.83
CA GLU A 36 -11.05 -1.88 -3.55
C GLU A 36 -9.53 -1.96 -3.53
N PHE A 37 -8.88 -1.10 -2.75
CA PHE A 37 -7.44 -1.09 -2.60
C PHE A 37 -7.04 -2.39 -1.90
N ARG A 38 -6.77 -3.42 -2.70
CA ARG A 38 -6.13 -4.67 -2.26
C ARG A 38 -4.66 -4.51 -2.57
N GLU A 39 -3.88 -4.13 -1.56
CA GLU A 39 -2.43 -4.18 -1.66
C GLU A 39 -1.99 -5.64 -1.51
N THR A 40 -1.50 -6.24 -2.59
CA THR A 40 -0.89 -7.57 -2.53
C THR A 40 0.58 -7.43 -2.20
N VAL A 41 1.02 -8.09 -1.14
CA VAL A 41 2.42 -8.15 -0.70
C VAL A 41 2.97 -9.55 -0.89
N THR A 42 4.22 -9.66 -1.34
CA THR A 42 4.97 -10.91 -1.39
C THR A 42 6.30 -10.72 -0.66
N ASP A 43 6.58 -11.57 0.32
CA ASP A 43 7.88 -11.63 0.99
C ASP A 43 8.41 -13.06 0.96
N ARG A 44 9.67 -13.21 0.55
CA ARG A 44 10.34 -14.50 0.37
C ARG A 44 11.21 -14.92 1.54
N ASN A 45 11.27 -14.14 2.62
CA ASN A 45 12.09 -14.43 3.79
C ASN A 45 11.41 -13.94 5.08
N ALA A 46 10.14 -14.31 5.24
CA ALA A 46 9.36 -13.97 6.42
C ALA A 46 9.47 -15.06 7.50
N ARG A 47 9.07 -14.72 8.72
CA ARG A 47 9.06 -15.65 9.86
C ARG A 47 7.69 -15.65 10.51
N VAL A 48 7.15 -16.83 10.75
CA VAL A 48 5.98 -17.01 11.61
C VAL A 48 6.40 -16.81 13.06
N VAL A 49 5.60 -16.08 13.82
CA VAL A 49 5.84 -15.80 15.23
C VAL A 49 4.57 -16.06 16.03
N ARG A 50 4.71 -16.67 17.20
CA ARG A 50 3.63 -16.71 18.18
C ARG A 50 3.56 -15.36 18.89
N VAL A 51 2.36 -14.80 18.97
CA VAL A 51 2.05 -13.58 19.70
C VAL A 51 1.18 -13.95 20.90
N GLY A 52 1.60 -13.53 22.09
CA GLY A 52 0.93 -13.88 23.36
C GLY A 52 1.59 -15.05 24.10
N ILE A 53 0.96 -15.45 25.21
CA ILE A 53 1.43 -16.53 26.08
C ILE A 53 0.95 -17.89 25.52
N PRO A 54 1.78 -18.95 25.51
CA PRO A 54 1.32 -20.30 25.17
C PRO A 54 0.08 -20.70 26.00
N ASP A 55 -0.85 -21.41 25.36
CA ASP A 55 -2.10 -21.90 25.95
C ASP A 55 -3.12 -20.81 26.33
N ASP A 56 -2.84 -19.54 26.03
CA ASP A 56 -3.80 -18.44 26.18
C ASP A 56 -4.72 -18.34 24.95
N PRO A 57 -6.05 -18.20 25.11
CA PRO A 57 -6.98 -18.03 23.99
C PRO A 57 -6.77 -16.73 23.21
N SER A 58 -6.13 -15.71 23.80
CA SER A 58 -5.73 -14.49 23.11
C SER A 58 -4.43 -14.65 22.32
N SER A 59 -3.75 -15.80 22.44
CA SER A 59 -2.54 -16.07 21.67
C SER A 59 -2.88 -16.43 20.22
N PHE A 60 -2.07 -15.94 19.29
CA PHE A 60 -2.24 -16.20 17.87
C PHE A 60 -0.90 -16.29 17.16
N PHE A 61 -0.92 -16.63 15.88
CA PHE A 61 0.27 -16.65 15.04
C PHE A 61 0.22 -15.53 14.02
N GLY A 62 1.26 -14.72 13.99
CA GLY A 62 1.49 -13.68 13.00
C GLY A 62 2.68 -14.00 12.10
N ILE A 63 2.89 -13.19 11.08
CA ILE A 63 4.05 -13.27 10.18
C ILE A 63 4.81 -11.96 10.28
N VAL A 64 6.13 -12.03 10.47
CA VAL A 64 7.03 -10.88 10.40
C VAL A 64 7.80 -10.96 9.08
N GLY A 65 7.60 -9.98 8.22
CA GLY A 65 8.36 -9.84 6.97
C GLY A 65 9.83 -9.56 7.21
N SER A 66 10.63 -9.74 6.18
CA SER A 66 12.05 -9.38 6.12
C SER A 66 12.29 -7.88 6.37
N ASN A 67 11.30 -7.05 6.04
CA ASN A 67 11.24 -5.62 6.31
C ASN A 67 10.80 -5.26 7.73
N LEU A 68 10.66 -6.24 8.64
CA LEU A 68 10.17 -6.09 10.01
C LEU A 68 8.69 -5.67 10.12
N VAL A 69 7.95 -5.65 9.01
CA VAL A 69 6.51 -5.41 9.03
C VAL A 69 5.80 -6.64 9.59
N ARG A 70 4.81 -6.40 10.45
CA ARG A 70 3.97 -7.44 11.05
C ARG A 70 2.71 -7.60 10.24
N TYR A 71 2.39 -8.84 9.91
CA TYR A 71 1.20 -9.23 9.17
C TYR A 71 0.38 -10.16 10.04
N GLU A 72 -0.90 -9.85 10.21
CA GLU A 72 -1.86 -10.58 11.02
C GLU A 72 -2.81 -11.35 10.09
N PRO A 73 -2.53 -12.63 9.79
CA PRO A 73 -3.28 -13.35 8.78
C PRO A 73 -4.54 -13.96 9.38
N ASN A 74 -5.69 -13.72 8.76
CA ASN A 74 -6.96 -14.28 9.24
C ASN A 74 -7.15 -15.77 8.89
N ASN A 75 -6.39 -16.27 7.92
CA ASN A 75 -6.55 -17.60 7.33
C ASN A 75 -5.23 -18.40 7.32
N LEU A 76 -4.33 -18.16 8.28
CA LEU A 76 -3.08 -18.92 8.37
C LEU A 76 -3.38 -20.41 8.63
N ALA A 77 -2.97 -21.28 7.70
CA ALA A 77 -3.21 -22.72 7.81
C ALA A 77 -2.41 -23.34 8.98
N ASN A 78 -2.96 -24.40 9.58
CA ASN A 78 -2.46 -24.94 10.86
C ASN A 78 -1.04 -25.51 10.76
N GLU A 79 -0.65 -26.04 9.60
CA GLU A 79 0.69 -26.56 9.33
C GLU A 79 1.78 -25.47 9.36
N PHE A 80 1.41 -24.19 9.21
CA PHE A 80 2.32 -23.05 9.32
C PHE A 80 2.31 -22.40 10.70
N LYS A 81 1.43 -22.81 11.63
CA LYS A 81 1.35 -22.30 13.01
C LYS A 81 2.46 -22.88 13.90
N ILE A 82 3.69 -22.67 13.48
CA ILE A 82 4.91 -23.14 14.15
C ILE A 82 5.75 -21.90 14.44
N ASP A 83 6.13 -21.72 15.70
CA ASP A 83 6.93 -20.56 16.07
C ASP A 83 8.29 -20.58 15.36
N SER A 84 8.75 -19.40 14.95
CA SER A 84 10.02 -19.19 14.26
C SER A 84 10.16 -19.87 12.88
N LEU A 85 9.06 -20.40 12.32
CA LEU A 85 9.05 -21.02 10.99
C LEU A 85 9.39 -20.01 9.89
N ARG A 86 10.38 -20.31 9.05
CA ARG A 86 10.69 -19.49 7.87
C ARG A 86 9.72 -19.82 6.74
N VAL A 87 9.18 -18.77 6.13
CA VAL A 87 8.19 -18.90 5.06
C VAL A 87 8.43 -17.87 3.96
N SER A 88 8.06 -18.24 2.74
CA SER A 88 7.77 -17.31 1.66
C SER A 88 6.25 -17.20 1.58
N PHE A 89 5.70 -16.00 1.48
CA PHE A 89 4.26 -15.82 1.41
C PHE A 89 3.85 -14.70 0.47
N THR A 90 2.62 -14.80 -0.03
CA THR A 90 1.88 -13.73 -0.69
C THR A 90 0.58 -13.52 0.05
N ALA A 91 0.25 -12.28 0.39
CA ALA A 91 -0.98 -11.94 1.08
C ALA A 91 -1.63 -10.67 0.49
N ASN A 92 -2.94 -10.58 0.64
CA ASN A 92 -3.68 -9.35 0.39
C ASN A 92 -3.87 -8.62 1.72
N ILE A 93 -3.41 -7.37 1.80
CA ILE A 93 -3.70 -6.50 2.94
C ILE A 93 -5.18 -6.11 2.89
N LEU A 94 -5.85 -6.25 4.02
CA LEU A 94 -7.25 -5.90 4.17
C LEU A 94 -7.38 -4.45 4.60
N ASN A 95 -8.31 -3.73 3.98
CA ASN A 95 -8.64 -2.36 4.36
C ASN A 95 -9.52 -2.33 5.61
N ARG A 96 -8.95 -2.72 6.76
CA ARG A 96 -9.59 -2.71 8.07
C ARG A 96 -8.55 -2.59 9.18
N GLU A 97 -9.00 -2.24 10.38
CA GLU A 97 -8.13 -2.19 11.55
C GLU A 97 -7.71 -3.59 12.01
N SER A 98 -6.54 -3.65 12.65
CA SER A 98 -6.00 -4.84 13.30
C SER A 98 -6.89 -5.28 14.46
N PRO A 99 -7.45 -6.52 14.43
CA PRO A 99 -8.22 -7.04 15.56
C PRO A 99 -7.43 -7.05 16.88
N THR A 100 -6.11 -7.25 16.80
CA THR A 100 -5.23 -7.33 17.98
C THR A 100 -4.38 -6.08 18.20
N GLY A 101 -4.36 -5.14 17.25
CA GLY A 101 -3.44 -4.00 17.23
C GLY A 101 -1.97 -4.35 16.95
N TRP A 102 -1.66 -5.61 16.61
CA TRP A 102 -0.28 -6.09 16.51
C TRP A 102 0.36 -5.88 15.13
N GLY A 103 -0.43 -5.97 14.05
CA GLY A 103 0.10 -5.95 12.68
C GLY A 103 -0.95 -5.60 11.64
N LEU A 104 -0.59 -5.71 10.35
CA LEU A 104 -1.48 -5.45 9.23
C LEU A 104 -2.40 -6.65 8.98
N PRO A 105 -3.73 -6.50 9.07
CA PRO A 105 -4.67 -7.56 8.72
C PRO A 105 -4.47 -8.01 7.28
N CYS A 106 -4.35 -9.32 7.07
CA CYS A 106 -4.18 -9.84 5.72
C CYS A 106 -4.85 -11.20 5.52
N GLU A 107 -5.02 -11.56 4.25
CA GLU A 107 -5.40 -12.89 3.80
C GLU A 107 -4.26 -13.50 3.00
N ILE A 108 -3.76 -14.64 3.46
CA ILE A 108 -2.75 -15.43 2.76
C ILE A 108 -3.34 -15.97 1.47
N VAL A 109 -2.69 -15.66 0.35
CA VAL A 109 -2.99 -16.18 -0.99
C VAL A 109 -2.14 -17.41 -1.29
N SER A 110 -0.87 -17.37 -0.89
CA SER A 110 0.09 -18.47 -1.05
C SER A 110 1.11 -18.39 0.08
N ILE A 111 1.52 -19.55 0.59
CA ILE A 111 2.56 -19.64 1.61
C ILE A 111 3.30 -20.96 1.43
N GLU A 112 4.62 -20.90 1.56
CA GLU A 112 5.50 -22.05 1.41
C GLU A 112 6.53 -22.05 2.52
N ARG A 113 6.83 -23.24 3.03
CA ARG A 113 7.87 -23.43 4.05
C ARG A 113 9.25 -23.33 3.40
N LEU A 114 10.12 -22.56 4.00
CA LEU A 114 11.51 -22.48 3.60
C LEU A 114 12.37 -23.45 4.44
N PRO A 115 13.45 -23.98 3.84
CA PRO A 115 14.39 -24.85 4.54
C PRO A 115 15.17 -24.12 5.65
#